data_AF-A0A7H4M900-F1
#
_entry.id   AF-A0A7H4M900-F1
#
_cell.length_a   1.000
_cell.length_b   1.000
_cell.length_c   1.000
_cell.angle_alpha   90.00
_cell.angle_beta   90.00
_cell.angle_gamma   90.00
#
_symmetry.space_group_name_H-M   'P 1'
#
loop_
_entity.id
_entity.type
_entity.pdbx_description
1 polymer ?
#
loop_
_entity_poly.entity_id
_entity_poly.type
_entity_poly.pdbx_seq_one_letter_code
_entity_poly.pdbx_strand_id
1 'polypeptide(L)' 'MRSLDDAIWRRTKQGMWLNAEQQARISEWLAQHAGKSELSLAS' A
#
# COMPACT_ATOMS: atom_id res chain seq x y z
N MET A 1 -5.91 -7.03 4.99
CA MET A 1 -4.65 -6.87 4.22
C MET A 1 -4.91 -5.84 3.14
N ARG A 2 -4.21 -4.70 3.14
CA ARG A 2 -4.28 -3.69 2.07
C ARG A 2 -3.27 -4.11 1.00
N SER A 3 -3.75 -4.84 0.00
CA SER A 3 -2.89 -5.40 -1.06
C SER A 3 -2.33 -4.30 -1.96
N LEU A 4 -1.15 -4.54 -2.55
CA LEU A 4 -0.53 -3.65 -3.53
C LEU A 4 -1.52 -3.25 -4.66
N ASP A 5 -2.27 -4.22 -5.18
CA ASP A 5 -3.29 -4.01 -6.22
C ASP A 5 -4.38 -3.02 -5.80
N ASP A 6 -4.86 -3.10 -4.55
CA ASP A 6 -5.84 -2.15 -4.03
C ASP A 6 -5.25 -0.73 -4.00
N ALA A 7 -4.02 -0.60 -3.53
CA ALA A 7 -3.35 0.69 -3.41
C ALA A 7 -3.12 1.36 -4.78
N ILE A 8 -2.60 0.62 -5.78
CA ILE A 8 -2.13 1.22 -7.04
C ILE A 8 -3.16 1.21 -8.17
N TRP A 9 -4.23 0.40 -8.08
CA TRP A 9 -5.24 0.28 -9.13
C TRP A 9 -6.66 0.59 -8.69
N ARG A 10 -7.03 0.37 -7.42
CA ARG A 10 -8.40 0.62 -6.92
C ARG A 10 -8.51 1.98 -6.28
N ARG A 11 -7.60 2.30 -5.36
CA ARG A 11 -7.54 3.57 -4.63
C ARG A 11 -6.90 4.67 -5.45
N THR A 12 -5.85 4.31 -6.19
CA THR A 12 -5.18 5.20 -7.15
C THR A 12 -5.08 4.51 -8.51
N LYS A 13 -4.51 5.20 -9.49
CA LYS A 13 -4.17 4.63 -10.81
C LYS A 13 -2.67 4.61 -11.08
N GLN A 14 -1.86 4.69 -10.02
CA GLN A 14 -0.40 4.80 -10.14
C GLN A 14 0.24 3.61 -10.85
N GLY A 15 -0.40 2.44 -10.86
CA GLY A 15 0.09 1.28 -11.59
C GLY A 15 0.33 1.51 -13.09
N MET A 16 -0.26 2.55 -13.71
CA MET A 16 0.00 2.90 -15.11
C MET A 16 1.42 3.45 -15.35
N TRP A 17 2.07 3.98 -14.30
CA TRP A 17 3.35 4.69 -14.43
C TRP A 17 4.47 4.11 -13.57
N LEU A 18 4.15 3.15 -12.69
CA LEU A 18 5.13 2.53 -11.81
C LEU A 18 5.77 1.31 -12.46
N ASN A 19 7.10 1.26 -12.46
CA ASN A 19 7.84 0.07 -12.87
C ASN A 19 7.85 -1.00 -11.75
N ALA A 20 8.38 -2.19 -12.08
CA ALA A 20 8.39 -3.33 -11.15
C ALA A 20 9.16 -3.06 -9.84
N GLU A 21 10.27 -2.32 -9.90
CA GLU A 21 11.08 -1.99 -8.72
C GLU A 21 10.31 -1.05 -7.77
N GLN A 22 9.64 -0.05 -8.32
CA GLN A 22 8.82 0.87 -7.54
C GLN A 22 7.61 0.16 -6.92
N GLN A 23 6.97 -0.75 -7.67
CA GLN A 23 5.89 -1.59 -7.16
C GLN A 23 6.38 -2.51 -6.03
N ALA A 24 7.57 -3.10 -6.15
CA ALA A 24 8.18 -3.92 -5.10
C ALA A 24 8.44 -3.11 -3.82
N ARG A 25 8.96 -1.88 -3.96
CA ARG A 25 9.18 -0.98 -2.82
C ARG A 25 7.88 -0.60 -2.10
N ILE A 26 6.80 -0.36 -2.84
CA ILE A 26 5.47 -0.09 -2.25
C ILE A 26 4.94 -1.33 -1.53
N SER A 27 5.12 -2.52 -2.12
CA SER A 27 4.75 -3.78 -1.48
C SER A 27 5.47 -3.96 -0.14
N GLU A 28 6.79 -3.71 -0.11
CA GLU A 28 7.59 -3.78 1.10
C GLU A 28 7.13 -2.76 2.16
N TRP A 29 6.84 -1.52 1.74
CA TRP A 29 6.31 -0.49 2.64
C TRP A 29 4.95 -0.88 3.23
N LEU A 30 4.05 -1.43 2.40
CA LEU A 30 2.74 -1.93 2.85
C LEU A 30 2.88 -3.08 3.84
N ALA A 31 3.82 -4.01 3.62
CA ALA A 31 4.08 -5.11 4.54
C ALA A 31 4.57 -4.60 5.91
N GLN A 32 5.44 -3.58 5.93
CA GLN A 32 5.94 -2.95 7.15
C GLN A 32 4.85 -2.18 7.92
N HIS A 33 3.82 -1.67 7.24
CA HIS A 33 2.76 -0.82 7.83
C HIS A 33 1.41 -1.54 7.98
N ALA A 34 1.28 -2.79 7.53
CA ALA A 34 0.05 -3.56 7.62
C ALA A 34 -0.41 -3.84 9.07
N GLY A 35 0.51 -3.79 10.04
CA GLY A 35 0.25 -4.05 11.46
C GLY A 35 0.01 -2.80 12.33
N LYS A 36 0.21 -1.59 11.80
CA LYS A 36 -0.02 -0.35 12.57
C LYS A 36 -1.47 0.10 12.49
N SER A 37 -2.34 -0.62 13.20
CA SER A 37 -3.66 -0.11 13.63
C SER A 37 -3.53 0.85 14.82
N GLU A 38 -2.45 1.65 14.88
CA GLU A 38 -2.17 2.59 15.98
C GLU A 38 -2.84 3.96 15.76
N LEU A 39 -3.66 4.10 14.72
CA LEU A 39 -4.50 5.27 14.46
C LEU A 39 -5.92 4.76 14.13
N SER A 40 -6.98 4.94 14.91
CA SER A 40 -7.20 5.52 16.24
C SER A 40 -8.53 4.89 16.71
N LEU A 41 -8.53 4.20 17.85
CA LEU A 41 -9.74 4.01 18.66
C LEU A 41 -9.56 4.85 19.93
N ALA A 42 -9.29 6.15 19.76
CA ALA A 42 -9.59 7.10 20.82
C ALA A 42 -11.13 7.23 20.86
N SER A 43 -11.73 6.60 21.88
CA SER A 43 -13.14 6.75 22.27
C SER A 43 -13.39 8.11 22.94
#